data_AF-A0A091MQ83-F1
#
_entry.id   AF-A0A091MQ83-F1
#
_cell.length_a   1.000
_cell.length_b   1.000
_cell.length_c   1.000
_cell.angle_alpha   90.00
_cell.angle_beta   90.00
_cell.angle_gamma   90.00
#
_symmetry.space_group_name_H-M   'P 1'
#
loop_
_entity.id
_entity.type
_entity.pdbx_description
1 polymer ?
#
loop_
_entity_poly.entity_id
_entity_poly.type
_entity_poly.pdbx_seq_one_letter_code
_entity_poly.pdbx_strand_id
1 'polypeptide(L)'
;VVLVDVAAQAGVSKYTGGRGVAVGPILSDSASDIFCGNENSPNFLFRNLGDGTYQDMAATVGLDDPYQHGRGVALADFNRDGRVDIVYGNWNGPHRLYLQSGAPGHVRFRDIATPKFSMPSPVRTVIAADFDNDQELEVFFNNIAYRGSSANRLFRLIRREHSDPIVEELNPGDALEPEGRGTGGAVTDFDGDGMLDLILSHGESMAQPISIFKGTQGTSNNWLRVIPRTRFGAFARGAKVVLFTRRSGAHLRIIDGGSGYLCEMEPVAHFGLGHDEASSLEVTWPDGRVVTRSVASSETNSVLEIPYPLDVEELLVPVPLE
;
A
#
# COMPACT_ATOMS: atom_id res chain seq x y z
N VAL A 1 31.43 9.77 6.42
CA VAL A 1 30.67 8.57 6.00
C VAL A 1 30.96 8.35 4.52
N VAL A 2 31.43 7.16 4.13
CA VAL A 2 31.60 6.77 2.72
C VAL A 2 30.53 5.72 2.44
N LEU A 3 29.73 5.94 1.39
CA LEU A 3 28.74 4.97 0.93
C LEU A 3 29.42 4.03 -0.08
N VAL A 4 29.14 2.74 0.04
CA VAL A 4 29.64 1.70 -0.88
C VAL A 4 28.43 1.13 -1.61
N ASP A 5 28.53 0.99 -2.93
CA ASP A 5 27.53 0.27 -3.71
C ASP A 5 27.66 -1.23 -3.46
N VAL A 6 26.64 -1.80 -2.81
CA VAL A 6 26.55 -3.23 -2.49
C VAL A 6 25.48 -3.93 -3.33
N ALA A 7 24.92 -3.31 -4.36
CA ALA A 7 23.80 -3.85 -5.13
C ALA A 7 24.10 -5.24 -5.74
N ALA A 8 25.34 -5.45 -6.22
CA ALA A 8 25.76 -6.73 -6.76
C ALA A 8 25.90 -7.81 -5.66
N GLN A 9 26.42 -7.43 -4.49
CA GLN A 9 26.57 -8.32 -3.34
C GLN A 9 25.22 -8.71 -2.76
N ALA A 10 24.27 -7.77 -2.73
CA ALA A 10 22.90 -8.00 -2.29
C ALA A 10 22.05 -8.76 -3.32
N GLY A 11 22.53 -9.00 -4.54
CA GLY A 11 21.78 -9.72 -5.58
C GLY A 11 20.69 -8.90 -6.29
N VAL A 12 20.70 -7.57 -6.15
CA VAL A 12 19.68 -6.66 -6.72
C VAL A 12 20.17 -5.86 -7.93
N SER A 13 21.46 -5.96 -8.29
CA SER A 13 22.04 -5.23 -9.42
C SER A 13 21.47 -5.71 -10.76
N LYS A 14 20.47 -4.97 -11.27
CA LYS A 14 19.80 -5.23 -12.56
C LYS A 14 19.69 -3.94 -13.39
N TYR A 15 19.82 -4.09 -14.70
CA TYR A 15 19.58 -3.00 -15.65
C TYR A 15 18.08 -2.81 -15.88
N THR A 16 17.58 -1.59 -15.68
CA THR A 16 16.16 -1.27 -15.89
C THR A 16 15.92 0.24 -16.01
N GLY A 17 14.76 0.64 -16.53
CA GLY A 17 14.17 1.95 -16.30
C GLY A 17 13.25 1.94 -15.08
N GLY A 18 13.80 1.96 -13.87
CA GLY A 18 13.00 1.92 -12.63
C GLY A 18 12.07 3.14 -12.50
N ARG A 19 10.81 2.89 -12.13
CA ARG A 19 9.77 3.93 -12.01
C ARG A 19 8.93 3.82 -10.73
N GLY A 20 8.72 2.63 -10.21
CA GLY A 20 8.03 2.39 -8.95
C GLY A 20 8.82 1.43 -8.07
N VAL A 21 8.81 1.66 -6.77
CA VAL A 21 9.37 0.75 -5.76
C VAL A 21 8.37 0.66 -4.63
N ALA A 22 8.01 -0.55 -4.22
CA ALA A 22 7.26 -0.81 -2.99
C ALA A 22 8.05 -1.78 -2.12
N VAL A 23 8.07 -1.51 -0.81
CA VAL A 23 8.80 -2.30 0.18
C VAL A 23 7.82 -2.80 1.23
N GLY A 24 7.79 -4.12 1.42
CA GLY A 24 6.88 -4.76 2.38
C GLY A 24 7.08 -6.27 2.45
N PRO A 25 6.41 -6.94 3.38
CA PRO A 25 6.44 -8.41 3.53
C PRO A 25 5.54 -9.07 2.48
N ILE A 26 6.01 -9.12 1.23
CA ILE A 26 5.22 -9.58 0.07
C ILE A 26 5.21 -11.11 -0.01
N LEU A 27 6.39 -11.72 -0.04
CA LEU A 27 6.63 -13.17 -0.06
C LEU A 27 7.15 -13.69 1.28
N SER A 28 7.77 -12.81 2.06
CA SER A 28 8.31 -13.08 3.39
C SER A 28 7.27 -12.79 4.46
N ASP A 29 7.32 -13.54 5.57
CA ASP A 29 6.33 -13.39 6.64
C ASP A 29 6.40 -12.00 7.30
N SER A 30 7.60 -11.48 7.55
CA SER A 30 7.81 -10.15 8.14
C SER A 30 8.94 -9.34 7.49
N ALA A 31 9.90 -10.00 6.86
CA ALA A 31 11.04 -9.31 6.25
C ALA A 31 10.63 -8.43 5.06
N SER A 32 11.37 -7.34 4.84
CA SER A 32 11.11 -6.41 3.75
C SER A 32 11.59 -6.98 2.41
N ASP A 33 10.65 -7.43 1.58
CA ASP A 33 10.84 -7.69 0.16
C ASP A 33 10.69 -6.39 -0.63
N ILE A 34 11.17 -6.39 -1.88
CA ILE A 34 11.17 -5.20 -2.74
C ILE A 34 10.54 -5.54 -4.09
N PHE A 35 9.41 -4.90 -4.40
CA PHE A 35 8.81 -4.94 -5.74
C PHE A 35 9.22 -3.69 -6.52
N CYS A 36 9.64 -3.88 -7.78
CA CYS A 36 10.05 -2.80 -8.67
C CYS A 36 9.18 -2.79 -9.93
N GLY A 37 8.42 -1.70 -10.12
CA GLY A 37 7.72 -1.38 -11.34
C GLY A 37 8.66 -0.73 -12.35
N ASN A 38 8.84 -1.39 -13.50
CA ASN A 38 9.91 -1.07 -14.43
C ASN A 38 9.37 -0.66 -15.80
N GLU A 39 10.14 0.20 -16.48
CA GLU A 39 9.86 0.66 -17.85
C GLU A 39 10.80 -0.01 -18.85
N ASN A 40 10.23 -0.51 -19.96
CA ASN A 40 10.96 -1.17 -21.05
C ASN A 40 11.77 -2.41 -20.60
N SER A 41 11.36 -3.04 -19.49
CA SER A 41 11.97 -4.26 -18.97
C SER A 41 10.99 -4.95 -18.02
N PRO A 42 11.20 -6.24 -17.68
CA PRO A 42 10.40 -6.92 -16.68
C PRO A 42 10.45 -6.21 -15.32
N ASN A 43 9.36 -6.30 -14.56
CA ASN A 43 9.32 -5.96 -13.14
C ASN A 43 10.21 -6.92 -12.34
N PHE A 44 10.66 -6.48 -11.16
CA PHE A 44 11.43 -7.31 -10.22
C PHE A 44 10.66 -7.51 -8.92
N LEU A 45 10.87 -8.66 -8.28
CA LEU A 45 10.39 -8.93 -6.93
C LEU A 45 11.52 -9.60 -6.16
N PHE A 46 12.28 -8.80 -5.45
CA PHE A 46 13.41 -9.24 -4.64
C PHE A 46 12.91 -9.74 -3.29
N ARG A 47 12.90 -11.06 -3.11
CA ARG A 47 12.66 -11.70 -1.82
C ARG A 47 13.88 -11.54 -0.93
N ASN A 48 13.68 -11.07 0.28
CA ASN A 48 14.72 -10.95 1.30
C ASN A 48 15.10 -12.33 1.86
N LEU A 49 16.40 -12.64 1.90
CA LEU A 49 16.92 -13.91 2.42
C LEU A 49 17.31 -13.84 3.91
N GLY A 50 17.21 -12.67 4.53
CA GLY A 50 17.48 -12.45 5.96
C GLY A 50 18.94 -12.16 6.31
N ASP A 51 19.84 -12.26 5.35
CA ASP A 51 21.28 -12.02 5.51
C ASP A 51 21.78 -10.78 4.76
N GLY A 52 20.85 -9.93 4.32
CA GLY A 52 21.15 -8.75 3.50
C GLY A 52 21.25 -9.05 1.99
N THR A 53 21.05 -10.31 1.58
CA THR A 53 20.95 -10.69 0.17
C THR A 53 19.52 -10.95 -0.26
N TYR A 54 19.29 -10.89 -1.57
CA TYR A 54 17.98 -11.00 -2.18
C TYR A 54 17.98 -11.97 -3.36
N GLN A 55 16.82 -12.58 -3.60
CA GLN A 55 16.54 -13.40 -4.76
C GLN A 55 15.40 -12.78 -5.58
N ASP A 56 15.61 -12.55 -6.88
CA ASP A 56 14.50 -12.13 -7.75
C ASP A 56 13.56 -13.30 -8.06
N MET A 57 12.30 -13.11 -7.70
CA MET A 57 11.22 -14.09 -7.79
C MET A 57 10.15 -13.69 -8.80
N ALA A 58 10.23 -12.51 -9.45
CA ALA A 58 9.14 -11.96 -10.26
C ALA A 58 8.60 -12.96 -11.30
N ALA A 59 9.47 -13.52 -12.15
CA ALA A 59 9.07 -14.48 -13.17
C ALA A 59 8.55 -15.79 -12.55
N THR A 60 9.15 -16.24 -11.45
CA THR A 60 8.76 -17.46 -10.74
C THR A 60 7.32 -17.37 -10.22
N VAL A 61 6.90 -16.19 -9.76
CA VAL A 61 5.57 -15.99 -9.15
C VAL A 61 4.55 -15.36 -10.10
N GLY A 62 4.95 -14.97 -11.31
CA GLY A 62 4.06 -14.43 -12.35
C GLY A 62 3.86 -12.91 -12.31
N LEU A 63 4.85 -12.16 -11.81
CA LEU A 63 4.79 -10.69 -11.66
C LEU A 63 5.74 -9.92 -12.58
N ASP A 64 6.49 -10.60 -13.45
CA ASP A 64 7.54 -10.00 -14.27
C ASP A 64 7.00 -9.09 -15.39
N ASP A 65 5.75 -9.25 -15.85
CA ASP A 65 5.03 -8.42 -16.84
C ASP A 65 5.96 -7.75 -17.90
N PRO A 66 6.72 -8.55 -18.68
CA PRO A 66 7.92 -8.12 -19.39
C PRO A 66 7.71 -7.11 -20.52
N TYR A 67 6.45 -6.89 -20.93
CA TYR A 67 6.08 -6.05 -22.07
C TYR A 67 5.34 -4.78 -21.67
N GLN A 68 5.30 -4.46 -20.37
CA GLN A 68 4.60 -3.28 -19.87
C GLN A 68 5.56 -2.27 -19.23
N HIS A 69 5.00 -1.14 -18.80
CA HIS A 69 5.75 -0.01 -18.28
C HIS A 69 5.20 0.38 -16.91
N GLY A 70 5.65 -0.32 -15.87
CA GLY A 70 5.20 -0.12 -14.50
C GLY A 70 5.37 1.32 -14.03
N ARG A 71 4.40 1.79 -13.24
CA ARG A 71 4.38 3.11 -12.59
C ARG A 71 4.01 2.90 -11.12
N GLY A 72 3.05 3.67 -10.59
CA GLY A 72 2.60 3.55 -9.22
C GLY A 72 2.15 2.13 -8.88
N VAL A 73 2.48 1.71 -7.67
CA VAL A 73 2.18 0.41 -7.08
C VAL A 73 1.63 0.63 -5.67
N ALA A 74 0.67 -0.19 -5.26
CA ALA A 74 0.20 -0.26 -3.88
C ALA A 74 0.11 -1.73 -3.42
N LEU A 75 0.36 -1.95 -2.13
CA LEU A 75 0.26 -3.25 -1.47
C LEU A 75 -0.97 -3.24 -0.55
N ALA A 76 -1.78 -4.30 -0.60
CA ALA A 76 -2.96 -4.42 0.25
C ALA A 76 -3.39 -5.88 0.38
N ASP A 77 -4.44 -6.14 1.16
CA ASP A 77 -5.13 -7.43 1.21
C ASP A 77 -6.56 -7.22 0.68
N PHE A 78 -6.76 -7.38 -0.62
CA PHE A 78 -8.00 -6.97 -1.30
C PHE A 78 -9.14 -7.98 -1.12
N ASN A 79 -8.83 -9.22 -0.78
CA ASN A 79 -9.82 -10.28 -0.56
C ASN A 79 -9.95 -10.69 0.93
N ARG A 80 -9.15 -10.08 1.82
CA ARG A 80 -9.08 -10.34 3.26
C ARG A 80 -8.69 -11.79 3.55
N ASP A 81 -7.70 -12.31 2.84
CA ASP A 81 -7.16 -13.66 3.04
C ASP A 81 -5.87 -13.69 3.87
N GLY A 82 -5.40 -12.52 4.33
CA GLY A 82 -4.20 -12.35 5.14
C GLY A 82 -2.90 -12.36 4.35
N ARG A 83 -2.95 -12.41 3.00
CA ARG A 83 -1.77 -12.29 2.13
C ARG A 83 -1.67 -10.89 1.54
N VAL A 84 -0.46 -10.56 1.10
CA VAL A 84 -0.18 -9.27 0.46
C VAL A 84 -0.39 -9.38 -1.04
N ASP A 85 -1.40 -8.70 -1.53
CA ASP A 85 -1.73 -8.51 -2.93
C ASP A 85 -1.01 -7.28 -3.51
N ILE A 86 -0.99 -7.17 -4.84
CA ILE A 86 -0.33 -6.07 -5.53
C ILE A 86 -1.26 -5.48 -6.58
N VAL A 87 -1.44 -4.17 -6.55
CA VAL A 87 -2.04 -3.40 -7.64
C VAL A 87 -1.01 -2.45 -8.21
N TYR A 88 -0.92 -2.34 -9.54
CA TYR A 88 -0.08 -1.32 -10.15
C TYR A 88 -0.58 -0.87 -11.52
N GLY A 89 -0.14 0.33 -11.88
CA GLY A 89 -0.45 0.98 -13.13
C GLY A 89 0.64 0.78 -14.17
N ASN A 90 0.23 0.64 -15.43
CA ASN A 90 1.13 0.56 -16.58
C ASN A 90 0.93 1.78 -17.48
N TRP A 91 2.01 2.46 -17.83
CA TRP A 91 1.98 3.66 -18.68
C TRP A 91 1.45 3.34 -20.08
N ASN A 92 0.23 3.81 -20.39
CA ASN A 92 -0.51 3.49 -21.62
C ASN A 92 -0.61 1.99 -21.91
N GLY A 93 -0.53 1.16 -20.88
CA GLY A 93 -0.66 -0.28 -20.94
C GLY A 93 -1.70 -0.78 -19.94
N PRO A 94 -2.07 -2.07 -20.00
CA PRO A 94 -3.15 -2.57 -19.16
C PRO A 94 -2.75 -2.57 -17.68
N HIS A 95 -3.59 -2.00 -16.82
CA HIS A 95 -3.37 -1.99 -15.37
C HIS A 95 -3.58 -3.39 -14.77
N ARG A 96 -2.97 -3.64 -13.61
CA ARG A 96 -2.93 -4.97 -12.99
C ARG A 96 -3.48 -4.95 -11.57
N LEU A 97 -4.21 -6.01 -11.23
CA LEU A 97 -4.65 -6.28 -9.87
C LEU A 97 -4.40 -7.76 -9.58
N TYR A 98 -3.33 -8.04 -8.84
CA TYR A 98 -2.89 -9.40 -8.56
C TYR A 98 -3.27 -9.83 -7.15
N LEU A 99 -4.01 -10.93 -7.04
CA LEU A 99 -4.19 -11.64 -5.77
C LEU A 99 -3.07 -12.64 -5.55
N GLN A 100 -2.51 -12.65 -4.35
CA GLN A 100 -1.55 -13.66 -3.92
C GLN A 100 -2.28 -14.97 -3.58
N SER A 101 -1.76 -16.08 -4.08
CA SER A 101 -2.35 -17.41 -3.88
C SER A 101 -1.26 -18.48 -3.77
N GLY A 102 -1.67 -19.68 -3.36
CA GLY A 102 -0.78 -20.83 -3.18
C GLY A 102 -0.36 -21.03 -1.73
N ALA A 103 0.35 -22.13 -1.49
CA ALA A 103 0.90 -22.45 -0.18
C ALA A 103 2.25 -21.75 0.03
N PRO A 104 2.71 -21.58 1.29
CA PRO A 104 4.07 -21.12 1.58
C PRO A 104 5.11 -21.90 0.76
N GLY A 105 6.01 -21.18 0.08
CA GLY A 105 7.01 -21.76 -0.83
C GLY A 105 6.54 -22.05 -2.27
N HIS A 106 5.23 -22.01 -2.53
CA HIS A 106 4.63 -22.18 -3.86
C HIS A 106 3.67 -21.02 -4.21
N VAL A 107 4.08 -19.80 -3.84
CA VAL A 107 3.30 -18.59 -4.08
C VAL A 107 3.18 -18.29 -5.57
N ARG A 108 1.99 -17.82 -5.98
CA ARG A 108 1.68 -17.29 -7.31
C ARG A 108 0.80 -16.06 -7.20
N PHE A 109 0.99 -15.12 -8.10
CA PHE A 109 0.12 -13.97 -8.28
C PHE A 109 -0.78 -14.19 -9.48
N ARG A 110 -2.09 -13.98 -9.29
CA ARG A 110 -3.10 -14.13 -10.34
C ARG A 110 -3.78 -12.80 -10.59
N ASP A 111 -3.71 -12.33 -11.84
CA ASP A 111 -4.38 -11.09 -12.25
C ASP A 111 -5.90 -11.30 -12.27
N ILE A 112 -6.63 -10.43 -11.57
CA ILE A 112 -8.09 -10.39 -11.52
C ILE A 112 -8.65 -9.09 -12.12
N ALA A 113 -7.81 -8.26 -12.73
CA ALA A 113 -8.24 -7.01 -13.34
C ALA A 113 -9.35 -7.26 -14.38
N THR A 114 -10.48 -6.57 -14.22
CA THR A 114 -11.57 -6.62 -15.20
C THR A 114 -11.20 -5.86 -16.47
N PRO A 115 -11.93 -6.03 -17.59
CA PRO A 115 -11.69 -5.25 -18.81
C PRO A 115 -11.75 -3.73 -18.60
N LYS A 116 -12.60 -3.27 -17.67
CA LYS A 116 -12.66 -1.85 -17.30
C LYS A 116 -11.45 -1.44 -16.48
N PHE A 117 -11.09 -2.21 -15.47
CA PHE A 117 -9.95 -1.92 -14.60
C PHE A 117 -8.64 -1.86 -15.38
N SER A 118 -8.42 -2.83 -16.26
CA SER A 118 -7.22 -2.96 -17.10
C SER A 118 -7.18 -2.00 -18.30
N MET A 119 -8.14 -1.09 -18.47
CA MET A 119 -8.11 -0.15 -19.59
C MET A 119 -6.85 0.72 -19.53
N PRO A 120 -6.05 0.79 -20.61
CA PRO A 120 -4.83 1.59 -20.64
C PRO A 120 -5.09 3.08 -20.39
N SER A 121 -4.18 3.71 -19.63
CA SER A 121 -4.17 5.15 -19.38
C SER A 121 -2.75 5.64 -19.07
N PRO A 122 -2.46 6.95 -19.20
CA PRO A 122 -1.16 7.50 -18.80
C PRO A 122 -1.09 7.67 -17.28
N VAL A 123 -1.19 6.54 -16.57
CA VAL A 123 -1.12 6.50 -15.11
C VAL A 123 0.25 6.90 -14.60
N ARG A 124 0.25 7.69 -13.53
CA ARG A 124 1.42 7.97 -12.71
C ARG A 124 1.31 7.21 -11.41
N THR A 125 0.32 7.54 -10.59
CA THR A 125 0.21 7.01 -9.24
C THR A 125 -0.99 6.09 -9.11
N VAL A 126 -0.82 5.05 -8.30
CA VAL A 126 -1.88 4.13 -7.89
C VAL A 126 -1.94 4.17 -6.38
N ILE A 127 -3.14 4.32 -5.84
CA ILE A 127 -3.40 4.44 -4.41
C ILE A 127 -4.44 3.39 -4.04
N ALA A 128 -4.23 2.69 -2.93
CA ALA A 128 -5.25 1.84 -2.32
C ALA A 128 -5.62 2.42 -0.94
N ALA A 129 -6.90 2.73 -0.73
CA ALA A 129 -7.40 3.36 0.49
C ALA A 129 -8.89 3.07 0.70
N ASP A 130 -9.34 3.07 1.95
CA ASP A 130 -10.76 2.98 2.34
C ASP A 130 -11.26 4.42 2.57
N PHE A 131 -11.82 5.05 1.53
CA PHE A 131 -12.12 6.49 1.57
C PHE A 131 -13.41 6.83 2.31
N ASP A 132 -14.35 5.89 2.40
CA ASP A 132 -15.64 6.08 3.06
C ASP A 132 -15.80 5.25 4.34
N ASN A 133 -14.71 4.67 4.85
CA ASN A 133 -14.70 3.88 6.06
C ASN A 133 -15.66 2.68 6.01
N ASP A 134 -16.00 2.16 4.83
CA ASP A 134 -17.02 1.11 4.63
C ASP A 134 -16.47 -0.32 4.75
N GLN A 135 -15.16 -0.45 5.06
CA GLN A 135 -14.36 -1.67 5.16
C GLN A 135 -13.78 -2.19 3.84
N GLU A 136 -14.26 -1.70 2.70
CA GLU A 136 -13.72 -2.05 1.39
C GLU A 136 -12.59 -1.09 1.00
N LEU A 137 -11.66 -1.61 0.19
CA LEU A 137 -10.59 -0.78 -0.34
C LEU A 137 -11.02 -0.26 -1.71
N GLU A 138 -10.80 1.02 -1.94
CA GLU A 138 -10.76 1.59 -3.27
C GLU A 138 -9.35 1.62 -3.84
N VAL A 139 -9.25 1.50 -5.15
CA VAL A 139 -8.07 1.80 -5.94
C VAL A 139 -8.31 3.06 -6.78
N PHE A 140 -7.47 4.07 -6.57
CA PHE A 140 -7.47 5.30 -7.36
C PHE A 140 -6.26 5.33 -8.31
N PHE A 141 -6.53 5.58 -9.59
CA PHE A 141 -5.53 5.82 -10.63
C PHE A 141 -5.42 7.31 -10.91
N ASN A 142 -4.27 7.89 -10.58
CA ASN A 142 -3.93 9.26 -10.95
C ASN A 142 -3.25 9.30 -12.32
N ASN A 143 -3.88 9.98 -13.27
CA ASN A 143 -3.45 10.10 -14.65
C ASN A 143 -2.86 11.46 -14.96
N ILE A 144 -1.99 11.51 -15.97
CA ILE A 144 -1.47 12.76 -16.53
C ILE A 144 -2.11 13.05 -17.88
N ALA A 145 -2.78 14.20 -18.01
CA ALA A 145 -3.18 14.77 -19.28
C ALA A 145 -1.96 15.43 -19.96
N TYR A 146 -1.45 14.81 -21.03
CA TYR A 146 -0.25 15.29 -21.75
C TYR A 146 -0.38 15.28 -23.29
N ARG A 147 -1.32 14.50 -23.83
CA ARG A 147 -1.64 14.42 -25.28
C ARG A 147 -3.14 14.49 -25.54
N GLY A 148 -3.88 15.04 -24.59
CA GLY A 148 -5.33 15.07 -24.54
C GLY A 148 -5.84 14.70 -23.16
N SER A 149 -7.16 14.69 -23.03
CA SER A 149 -7.89 14.35 -21.81
C SER A 149 -7.53 12.95 -21.31
N SER A 150 -7.31 12.80 -20.02
CA SER A 150 -7.00 11.53 -19.36
C SER A 150 -7.48 11.59 -17.91
N ALA A 151 -8.76 11.31 -17.71
CA ALA A 151 -9.40 11.35 -16.40
C ALA A 151 -8.81 10.33 -15.43
N ASN A 152 -8.72 10.73 -14.16
CA ASN A 152 -8.47 9.82 -13.06
C ASN A 152 -9.62 8.80 -12.92
N ARG A 153 -9.37 7.67 -12.29
CA ARG A 153 -10.35 6.59 -12.16
C ARG A 153 -10.33 6.01 -10.75
N LEU A 154 -11.49 5.62 -10.26
CA LEU A 154 -11.68 5.06 -8.93
C LEU A 154 -12.43 3.74 -9.03
N PHE A 155 -11.98 2.73 -8.30
CA PHE A 155 -12.61 1.42 -8.26
C PHE A 155 -12.75 0.93 -6.84
N ARG A 156 -13.90 0.36 -6.46
CA ARG A 156 -14.09 -0.35 -5.20
C ARG A 156 -13.89 -1.84 -5.37
N LEU A 157 -13.20 -2.45 -4.41
CA LEU A 157 -12.96 -3.89 -4.35
C LEU A 157 -13.87 -4.48 -3.29
N ILE A 158 -15.03 -4.97 -3.71
CA ILE A 158 -16.05 -5.51 -2.79
C ILE A 158 -15.72 -6.97 -2.51
N ARG A 159 -15.41 -7.28 -1.25
CA ARG A 159 -15.09 -8.64 -0.83
C ARG A 159 -16.25 -9.60 -1.12
N ARG A 160 -15.89 -10.83 -1.52
CA ARG A 160 -16.81 -11.96 -1.55
C ARG A 160 -16.23 -13.15 -0.79
N GLU A 161 -17.09 -13.84 -0.06
CA GLU A 161 -16.68 -15.06 0.61
C GLU A 161 -16.38 -16.15 -0.43
N HIS A 162 -15.22 -16.78 -0.32
CA HIS A 162 -14.77 -17.87 -1.21
C HIS A 162 -14.74 -17.53 -2.71
N SER A 163 -14.62 -16.26 -3.07
CA SER A 163 -14.57 -15.81 -4.47
C SER A 163 -13.74 -14.55 -4.60
N ASP A 164 -13.30 -14.25 -5.83
CA ASP A 164 -12.59 -13.01 -6.12
C ASP A 164 -13.46 -11.79 -5.76
N PRO A 165 -12.87 -10.69 -5.28
CA PRO A 165 -13.59 -9.43 -5.09
C PRO A 165 -14.32 -9.00 -6.37
N ILE A 166 -15.45 -8.32 -6.22
CA ILE A 166 -16.07 -7.59 -7.32
C ILE A 166 -15.31 -6.27 -7.49
N VAL A 167 -14.89 -5.97 -8.72
CA VAL A 167 -14.26 -4.70 -9.08
C VAL A 167 -15.33 -3.78 -9.67
N GLU A 168 -15.77 -2.80 -8.90
CA GLU A 168 -16.77 -1.82 -9.31
C GLU A 168 -16.11 -0.47 -9.63
N GLU A 169 -16.39 0.12 -10.79
CA GLU A 169 -15.90 1.47 -11.12
C GLU A 169 -16.84 2.51 -10.52
N LEU A 170 -16.25 3.44 -9.75
CA LEU A 170 -16.96 4.53 -9.10
C LEU A 170 -16.73 5.86 -9.83
N ASN A 171 -17.59 6.82 -9.58
CA ASN A 171 -17.36 8.21 -10.00
C ASN A 171 -16.50 8.92 -8.93
N PRO A 172 -15.25 9.34 -9.25
CA PRO A 172 -14.39 10.05 -8.31
C PRO A 172 -14.83 11.50 -8.00
N GLY A 173 -15.91 12.00 -8.62
CA GLY A 173 -16.39 13.36 -8.41
C GLY A 173 -15.40 14.39 -8.94
N ASP A 174 -15.08 15.40 -8.15
CA ASP A 174 -14.14 16.46 -8.54
C ASP A 174 -12.72 15.91 -8.79
N ALA A 175 -12.36 14.78 -8.18
CA ALA A 175 -11.09 14.10 -8.41
C ALA A 175 -10.99 13.44 -9.80
N LEU A 176 -12.02 13.53 -10.65
CA LEU A 176 -11.99 13.04 -12.04
C LEU A 176 -10.90 13.73 -12.87
N GLU A 177 -10.66 15.02 -12.63
CA GLU A 177 -9.65 15.89 -13.29
C GLU A 177 -9.21 15.44 -14.70
N PRO A 178 -10.11 15.47 -15.71
CA PRO A 178 -9.80 15.00 -17.07
C PRO A 178 -8.62 15.70 -17.75
N GLU A 179 -8.37 16.96 -17.38
CA GLU A 179 -7.25 17.76 -17.88
C GLU A 179 -6.12 17.89 -16.84
N GLY A 180 -6.20 17.12 -15.75
CA GLY A 180 -5.25 17.11 -14.66
C GLY A 180 -3.89 16.55 -15.07
N ARG A 181 -2.82 17.20 -14.63
CA ARG A 181 -1.44 16.83 -14.97
C ARG A 181 -0.79 16.10 -13.82
N GLY A 182 -1.43 15.02 -13.38
CA GLY A 182 -1.06 14.26 -12.18
C GLY A 182 0.39 13.79 -12.22
N THR A 183 1.06 13.85 -11.09
CA THR A 183 2.47 13.47 -10.95
C THR A 183 2.74 12.56 -9.76
N GLY A 184 1.93 12.71 -8.71
CA GLY A 184 2.06 12.04 -7.43
C GLY A 184 0.76 12.23 -6.66
N GLY A 185 0.52 11.36 -5.69
CA GLY A 185 -0.65 11.48 -4.82
C GLY A 185 -0.44 10.76 -3.50
N ALA A 186 -1.05 11.25 -2.45
CA ALA A 186 -1.00 10.68 -1.12
C ALA A 186 -2.40 10.67 -0.50
N VAL A 187 -2.63 9.73 0.42
CA VAL A 187 -3.78 9.75 1.31
C VAL A 187 -3.35 9.97 2.75
N THR A 188 -4.13 10.76 3.46
CA THR A 188 -3.96 11.08 4.88
C THR A 188 -5.28 11.61 5.40
N ASP A 189 -5.57 11.40 6.68
CA ASP A 189 -6.66 12.14 7.34
C ASP A 189 -6.09 13.51 7.75
N PHE A 190 -6.31 14.49 6.88
CA PHE A 190 -5.60 15.79 6.87
C PHE A 190 -6.11 16.73 7.96
N ASP A 191 -7.40 16.64 8.31
CA ASP A 191 -8.02 17.50 9.32
C ASP A 191 -8.41 16.78 10.61
N GLY A 192 -8.11 15.49 10.73
CA GLY A 192 -8.26 14.70 11.95
C GLY A 192 -9.69 14.25 12.20
N ASP A 193 -10.54 14.17 11.17
CA ASP A 193 -11.92 13.70 11.26
C ASP A 193 -12.04 12.17 11.11
N GLY A 194 -10.95 11.49 10.74
CA GLY A 194 -10.87 10.04 10.57
C GLY A 194 -11.24 9.51 9.18
N MET A 195 -11.63 10.40 8.27
CA MET A 195 -11.81 10.10 6.86
C MET A 195 -10.48 10.31 6.15
N LEU A 196 -10.14 9.45 5.19
CA LEU A 196 -8.95 9.68 4.38
C LEU A 196 -9.23 10.72 3.30
N ASP A 197 -8.37 11.72 3.20
CA ASP A 197 -8.36 12.73 2.16
C ASP A 197 -7.33 12.40 1.07
N LEU A 198 -7.66 12.71 -0.17
CA LEU A 198 -6.78 12.52 -1.32
C LEU A 198 -6.07 13.83 -1.66
N ILE A 199 -4.75 13.82 -1.68
CA ILE A 199 -3.91 14.96 -2.08
C ILE A 199 -3.20 14.60 -3.38
N LEU A 200 -3.35 15.42 -4.42
CA LEU A 200 -2.74 15.21 -5.74
C LEU A 200 -1.78 16.34 -6.09
N SER A 201 -0.54 15.97 -6.40
CA SER A 201 0.44 16.90 -6.98
C SER A 201 0.34 16.90 -8.50
N HIS A 202 0.46 18.09 -9.07
CA HIS A 202 0.47 18.31 -10.51
C HIS A 202 1.77 18.98 -10.95
N GLY A 203 2.01 19.00 -12.26
CA GLY A 203 2.95 19.97 -12.82
C GLY A 203 4.10 19.42 -13.66
N GLU A 204 4.16 18.11 -13.95
CA GLU A 204 5.24 17.55 -14.77
C GLU A 204 5.21 18.08 -16.21
N SER A 205 4.02 18.17 -16.82
CA SER A 205 3.89 18.64 -18.21
C SER A 205 3.63 20.16 -18.33
N MET A 206 3.07 20.80 -17.30
CA MET A 206 2.89 22.26 -17.17
C MET A 206 2.33 22.58 -15.78
N ALA A 207 2.68 23.76 -15.23
CA ALA A 207 2.25 24.20 -13.91
C ALA A 207 0.73 24.10 -13.70
N GLN A 208 0.35 23.58 -12.54
CA GLN A 208 -1.02 23.43 -12.06
C GLN A 208 -0.96 23.34 -10.52
N PRO A 209 -1.92 23.91 -9.77
CA PRO A 209 -1.93 23.83 -8.31
C PRO A 209 -2.08 22.39 -7.80
N ILE A 210 -1.71 22.16 -6.53
CA ILE A 210 -2.08 20.94 -5.81
C ILE A 210 -3.61 20.90 -5.63
N SER A 211 -4.19 19.70 -5.67
CA SER A 211 -5.60 19.47 -5.37
C SER A 211 -5.73 18.63 -4.09
N ILE A 212 -6.76 18.92 -3.29
CA ILE A 212 -7.14 18.13 -2.09
C ILE A 212 -8.62 17.79 -2.21
N PHE A 213 -8.96 16.53 -2.03
CA PHE A 213 -10.32 16.01 -2.11
C PHE A 213 -10.69 15.29 -0.82
N LYS A 214 -11.81 15.68 -0.23
CA LYS A 214 -12.35 15.07 0.99
C LYS A 214 -13.37 13.98 0.66
N GLY A 215 -13.32 12.88 1.40
CA GLY A 215 -14.42 11.91 1.43
C GLY A 215 -15.70 12.57 1.95
N THR A 216 -16.83 12.38 1.26
CA THR A 216 -18.13 12.97 1.66
C THR A 216 -19.19 11.91 1.98
N GLN A 217 -18.87 10.64 1.77
CA GLN A 217 -19.72 9.49 2.09
C GLN A 217 -19.13 8.76 3.30
N GLY A 218 -19.97 8.05 4.06
CA GLY A 218 -19.49 7.26 5.18
C GLY A 218 -19.02 8.05 6.41
N THR A 219 -19.39 9.33 6.54
CA THR A 219 -19.02 10.18 7.70
C THR A 219 -19.56 9.69 9.04
N SER A 220 -20.55 8.80 9.03
CA SER A 220 -21.07 8.12 10.22
C SER A 220 -20.44 6.75 10.48
N ASN A 221 -19.56 6.30 9.59
CA ASN A 221 -18.87 5.02 9.74
C ASN A 221 -17.79 5.15 10.81
N ASN A 222 -17.61 4.07 11.56
CA ASN A 222 -16.56 3.95 12.53
C ASN A 222 -15.22 3.75 11.81
N TRP A 223 -14.15 4.16 12.47
CA TRP A 223 -12.78 4.00 11.98
C TRP A 223 -11.82 3.73 13.14
N LEU A 224 -10.63 3.25 12.79
CA LEU A 224 -9.50 3.16 13.72
C LEU A 224 -8.21 3.40 12.95
N ARG A 225 -7.31 4.20 13.52
CA ARG A 225 -5.97 4.44 12.96
C ARG A 225 -4.92 3.89 13.90
N VAL A 226 -3.94 3.18 13.38
CA VAL A 226 -2.90 2.51 14.17
C VAL A 226 -1.51 2.93 13.68
N ILE A 227 -0.71 3.47 14.60
CA ILE A 227 0.64 3.98 14.36
C ILE A 227 1.64 3.06 15.07
N PRO A 228 2.22 2.07 14.38
CA PRO A 228 3.30 1.29 14.95
C PRO A 228 4.59 2.12 15.01
N ARG A 229 5.25 2.13 16.18
CA ARG A 229 6.51 2.82 16.40
C ARG A 229 7.68 1.84 16.38
N THR A 230 8.85 2.32 15.96
CA THR A 230 10.13 1.60 16.09
C THR A 230 10.66 1.71 17.53
N ARG A 231 11.72 0.95 17.85
CA ARG A 231 12.45 1.05 19.13
C ARG A 231 12.83 2.48 19.53
N PHE A 232 13.07 3.35 18.54
CA PHE A 232 13.50 4.74 18.75
C PHE A 232 12.41 5.78 18.45
N GLY A 233 11.14 5.35 18.39
CA GLY A 233 9.99 6.25 18.25
C GLY A 233 9.68 6.75 16.83
N ALA A 234 10.46 6.37 15.81
CA ALA A 234 10.10 6.62 14.41
C ALA A 234 8.91 5.75 13.97
N PHE A 235 8.21 6.11 12.89
CA PHE A 235 7.18 5.27 12.27
C PHE A 235 7.78 3.95 11.75
N ALA A 236 7.13 2.83 12.06
CA ALA A 236 7.63 1.49 11.73
C ALA A 236 7.23 1.05 10.31
N ARG A 237 7.93 1.59 9.29
CA ARG A 237 7.82 1.11 7.91
C ARG A 237 8.23 -0.37 7.81
N GLY A 238 7.55 -1.11 6.94
CA GLY A 238 7.59 -2.56 6.79
C GLY A 238 6.71 -3.33 7.79
N ALA A 239 6.09 -2.69 8.77
CA ALA A 239 5.24 -3.38 9.73
C ALA A 239 3.91 -3.84 9.11
N LYS A 240 3.42 -5.00 9.56
CA LYS A 240 2.05 -5.47 9.31
C LYS A 240 1.18 -5.12 10.50
N VAL A 241 -0.01 -4.59 10.23
CA VAL A 241 -1.03 -4.35 11.25
C VAL A 241 -2.27 -5.15 10.86
N VAL A 242 -2.68 -6.08 11.71
CA VAL A 242 -3.90 -6.86 11.55
C VAL A 242 -4.90 -6.41 12.60
N LEU A 243 -6.06 -5.93 12.16
CA LEU A 243 -7.18 -5.59 13.02
C LEU A 243 -8.24 -6.68 12.93
N PHE A 244 -8.61 -7.27 14.06
CA PHE A 244 -9.69 -8.24 14.15
C PHE A 244 -10.97 -7.55 14.60
N THR A 245 -12.02 -7.66 13.80
CA THR A 245 -13.34 -7.12 14.12
C THR A 245 -14.28 -8.21 14.64
N ARG A 246 -15.38 -7.82 15.27
CA ARG A 246 -16.34 -8.77 15.85
C ARG A 246 -17.14 -9.53 14.79
N ARG A 247 -17.35 -8.96 13.60
CA ARG A 247 -18.22 -9.55 12.57
C ARG A 247 -17.50 -9.78 11.24
N SER A 248 -16.67 -8.84 10.81
CA SER A 248 -16.07 -8.85 9.46
C SER A 248 -14.76 -9.64 9.36
N GLY A 249 -14.17 -10.01 10.50
CA GLY A 249 -12.94 -10.80 10.57
C GLY A 249 -11.67 -9.94 10.61
N ALA A 250 -10.59 -10.46 10.03
CA ALA A 250 -9.29 -9.79 10.02
C ALA A 250 -9.16 -8.81 8.86
N HIS A 251 -8.55 -7.66 9.11
CA HIS A 251 -8.17 -6.66 8.12
C HIS A 251 -6.67 -6.44 8.23
N LEU A 252 -5.94 -6.60 7.12
CA LEU A 252 -4.50 -6.39 7.07
C LEU A 252 -4.18 -5.03 6.42
N ARG A 253 -3.23 -4.32 7.00
CA ARG A 253 -2.57 -3.14 6.43
C ARG A 253 -1.06 -3.28 6.54
N ILE A 254 -0.35 -2.77 5.55
CA ILE A 254 1.12 -2.71 5.54
C ILE A 254 1.52 -1.25 5.66
N ILE A 255 2.44 -0.94 6.56
CA ILE A 255 3.08 0.38 6.60
C ILE A 255 4.22 0.35 5.59
N ASP A 256 3.95 0.53 4.31
CA ASP A 256 5.01 0.48 3.30
C ASP A 256 5.94 1.72 3.38
N GLY A 257 7.10 1.62 2.72
CA GLY A 257 8.11 2.68 2.68
C GLY A 257 7.96 3.66 1.53
N GLY A 258 6.78 3.68 0.89
CA GLY A 258 6.53 4.41 -0.35
C GLY A 258 5.71 3.54 -1.31
N SER A 259 4.46 3.92 -1.52
CA SER A 259 3.59 3.37 -2.57
C SER A 259 3.23 4.49 -3.55
N GLY A 260 3.36 4.23 -4.85
CA GLY A 260 3.04 5.19 -5.92
C GLY A 260 4.24 5.67 -6.73
N TYR A 261 4.00 6.65 -7.61
CA TYR A 261 5.03 7.29 -8.44
C TYR A 261 5.31 8.67 -7.87
N LEU A 262 6.56 8.94 -7.47
CA LEU A 262 7.00 10.21 -6.89
C LEU A 262 6.25 10.64 -5.61
N CYS A 263 5.71 9.70 -4.84
CA CYS A 263 4.93 9.97 -3.63
C CYS A 263 5.10 8.87 -2.57
N GLU A 264 4.65 9.18 -1.36
CA GLU A 264 4.61 8.27 -0.22
C GLU A 264 3.30 8.50 0.54
N MET A 265 2.70 7.42 1.04
CA MET A 265 1.48 7.48 1.86
C MET A 265 1.83 7.81 3.30
N GLU A 266 0.85 8.30 4.06
CA GLU A 266 1.02 8.44 5.49
C GLU A 266 1.37 7.07 6.14
N PRO A 267 2.39 6.97 7.00
CA PRO A 267 2.81 5.70 7.60
C PRO A 267 1.90 5.28 8.77
N VAL A 268 0.60 5.16 8.49
CA VAL A 268 -0.47 4.87 9.45
C VAL A 268 -1.39 3.81 8.86
N ALA A 269 -1.67 2.76 9.63
CA ALA A 269 -2.66 1.76 9.25
C ALA A 269 -4.05 2.31 9.55
N HIS A 270 -4.78 2.68 8.51
CA HIS A 270 -6.17 3.11 8.62
C HIS A 270 -7.13 1.94 8.34
N PHE A 271 -8.15 1.84 9.18
CA PHE A 271 -9.21 0.84 9.09
C PHE A 271 -10.57 1.54 9.15
N GLY A 272 -11.29 1.54 8.03
CA GLY A 272 -12.73 1.73 8.06
C GLY A 272 -13.40 0.51 8.69
N LEU A 273 -14.34 0.77 9.59
CA LEU A 273 -15.06 -0.24 10.35
C LEU A 273 -16.55 -0.29 9.99
N GLY A 274 -17.07 0.65 9.20
CA GLY A 274 -18.50 0.76 8.94
C GLY A 274 -19.28 0.86 10.25
N HIS A 275 -20.08 -0.16 10.55
CA HIS A 275 -20.79 -0.30 11.83
C HIS A 275 -20.30 -1.49 12.68
N ASP A 276 -19.18 -2.10 12.31
CA ASP A 276 -18.54 -3.15 13.09
C ASP A 276 -17.67 -2.53 14.21
N GLU A 277 -17.17 -3.40 15.08
CA GLU A 277 -16.34 -3.04 16.22
C GLU A 277 -15.04 -3.82 16.18
N ALA A 278 -13.92 -3.11 16.38
CA ALA A 278 -12.64 -3.71 16.62
C ALA A 278 -12.65 -4.51 17.94
N SER A 279 -11.99 -5.66 17.94
CA SER A 279 -11.87 -6.55 19.10
C SER A 279 -10.44 -6.65 19.61
N SER A 280 -9.48 -6.75 18.70
CA SER A 280 -8.05 -6.83 19.00
C SER A 280 -7.25 -6.42 17.78
N LEU A 281 -6.00 -6.02 18.00
CA LEU A 281 -5.03 -5.76 16.95
C LEU A 281 -3.75 -6.55 17.22
N GLU A 282 -3.07 -6.89 16.14
CA GLU A 282 -1.74 -7.47 16.11
C GLU A 282 -0.83 -6.60 15.23
N VAL A 283 0.35 -6.27 15.73
CA VAL A 283 1.40 -5.59 14.98
C VAL A 283 2.59 -6.52 14.88
N THR A 284 3.08 -6.76 13.67
CA THR A 284 4.32 -7.49 13.38
C THR A 284 5.34 -6.53 12.78
N TRP A 285 6.53 -6.43 13.38
CA TRP A 285 7.63 -5.60 12.88
C TRP A 285 8.51 -6.35 11.88
N PRO A 286 9.33 -5.64 11.08
CA PRO A 286 10.20 -6.28 10.08
C PRO A 286 11.19 -7.31 10.62
N ASP A 287 11.55 -7.20 11.90
CA ASP A 287 12.42 -8.16 12.60
C ASP A 287 11.68 -9.40 13.15
N GLY A 288 10.37 -9.49 12.92
CA GLY A 288 9.52 -10.60 13.35
C GLY A 288 8.97 -10.48 14.77
N ARG A 289 9.27 -9.40 15.51
CA ARG A 289 8.60 -9.17 16.80
C ARG A 289 7.12 -8.88 16.61
N VAL A 290 6.30 -9.31 17.57
CA VAL A 290 4.84 -9.21 17.52
C VAL A 290 4.30 -8.65 18.83
N VAL A 291 3.30 -7.76 18.71
CA VAL A 291 2.46 -7.30 19.82
C VAL A 291 1.01 -7.57 19.48
N THR A 292 0.29 -8.21 20.39
CA THR A 292 -1.17 -8.39 20.31
C THR A 292 -1.82 -7.72 21.50
N ARG A 293 -2.88 -6.96 21.28
CA ARG A 293 -3.68 -6.35 22.36
C ARG A 293 -5.15 -6.27 22.01
N SER A 294 -6.01 -6.30 23.02
CA SER A 294 -7.43 -5.99 22.86
C SER A 294 -7.63 -4.50 22.53
N VAL A 295 -8.68 -4.22 21.77
CA VAL A 295 -9.17 -2.87 21.47
C VAL A 295 -10.49 -2.68 22.20
N ALA A 296 -10.56 -1.68 23.08
CA ALA A 296 -11.79 -1.34 23.79
C ALA A 296 -12.75 -0.58 22.87
N SER A 297 -14.06 -0.74 23.06
CA SER A 297 -15.06 0.01 22.27
C SER A 297 -14.93 1.53 22.40
N SER A 298 -14.33 2.04 23.48
CA SER A 298 -14.02 3.47 23.67
C SER A 298 -12.84 3.98 22.82
N GLU A 299 -12.07 3.08 22.21
CA GLU A 299 -10.97 3.40 21.31
C GLU A 299 -11.42 3.48 19.85
N THR A 300 -12.66 3.12 19.54
CA THR A 300 -13.25 3.36 18.21
C THR A 300 -13.24 4.86 17.90
N ASN A 301 -12.97 5.22 16.65
CA ASN A 301 -12.82 6.59 16.17
C ASN A 301 -11.66 7.33 16.85
N SER A 302 -10.53 6.65 17.00
CA SER A 302 -9.32 7.22 17.59
C SER A 302 -8.05 6.73 16.89
N VAL A 303 -6.94 7.39 17.23
CA VAL A 303 -5.60 7.02 16.77
C VAL A 303 -4.87 6.31 17.90
N LEU A 304 -4.40 5.09 17.65
CA LEU A 304 -3.64 4.27 18.58
C LEU A 304 -2.17 4.24 18.20
N GLU A 305 -1.29 4.65 19.11
CA GLU A 305 0.14 4.41 18.97
C GLU A 305 0.51 3.07 19.61
N ILE A 306 1.19 2.20 18.85
CA ILE A 306 1.65 0.89 19.33
C ILE A 306 3.17 0.93 19.46
N PRO A 307 3.71 0.91 20.70
CA PRO A 307 5.14 0.93 20.90
C PRO A 307 5.78 -0.38 20.46
N TYR A 308 7.04 -0.29 20.03
CA TYR A 308 7.86 -1.47 19.79
C TYR A 308 8.03 -2.27 21.09
N PRO A 309 7.90 -3.62 21.06
CA PRO A 309 8.10 -4.44 22.23
C PRO A 309 9.60 -4.49 22.60
N LEU A 310 9.96 -3.83 23.70
CA LEU A 310 11.30 -3.90 24.29
C LEU A 310 11.42 -5.15 25.15
N ASP A 311 12.54 -5.86 25.03
CA ASP A 311 12.87 -6.94 25.96
C ASP A 311 13.09 -6.33 27.36
N VAL A 312 12.52 -6.95 28.40
CA VAL A 312 12.50 -6.40 29.78
C VAL A 312 13.92 -6.10 30.32
N GLU A 313 14.95 -6.75 29.79
CA GLU A 313 16.36 -6.52 30.15
C GLU A 313 16.99 -5.27 29.51
N GLU A 314 16.42 -4.71 28.43
CA GLU A 314 17.00 -3.55 27.73
C GLU A 314 16.62 -2.19 28.35
N LEU A 315 15.72 -2.16 29.34
CA LEU A 315 15.26 -0.95 30.02
C LEU A 315 16.30 -0.32 30.98
N LEU A 316 17.49 -0.94 31.14
CA LEU A 316 18.49 -0.53 32.13
C LEU A 316 19.69 0.25 31.58
N VAL A 317 19.67 0.71 30.33
CA VAL A 317 20.75 1.59 29.82
C VAL A 317 20.26 3.04 29.86
N PRO A 318 20.61 3.84 30.88
CA PRO A 318 20.36 5.26 30.82
C PRO A 318 21.18 5.84 29.67
N VAL A 319 20.49 6.51 28.75
CA VAL A 319 21.13 7.28 27.68
C VAL A 319 21.97 8.37 28.34
N PRO A 320 23.30 8.44 28.11
CA PRO A 320 24.08 9.60 28.51
C PRO A 320 23.61 10.80 27.69
N LEU A 321 23.21 11.87 28.37
CA LEU A 321 23.09 13.18 27.77
C LEU A 321 24.49 13.67 27.38
N GLU A 322 24.77 13.72 26.07
CA GLU A 322 25.76 14.63 25.47
C GLU A 322 25.13 15.37 24.29
#